data_AF-A0A7W0S9E2-F1
#
_entry.id   AF-A0A7W0S9E2-F1
#
_cell.length_a   1.000
_cell.length_b   1.000
_cell.length_c   1.000
_cell.angle_alpha   90.00
_cell.angle_beta   90.00
_cell.angle_gamma   90.00
#
_symmetry.space_group_name_H-M   'P 1'
#
loop_
_entity.id
_entity.type
_entity.pdbx_description
1 polymer ?
#
loop_
_entity_poly.entity_id
_entity_poly.type
_entity_poly.pdbx_seq_one_letter_code
_entity_poly.pdbx_strand_id
1 'polypeptide(L)'
;MPTGTVKVWSGSRGSGWIRPDNGGNLVYVHKSGVEREDEARAARLEAGQRVEFQIGQRPKGAAAINVRPSTSPAPPSRVDRNQPAAPTPPAPASPEPDEEATAGS
;
A
#
# COMPACT_ATOMS: atom_id res chain seq x y z
N MET A 1 -14.82 0.52 13.29
CA MET A 1 -15.16 -0.23 12.06
C MET A 1 -14.45 -1.59 12.14
N PRO A 2 -15.05 -2.71 11.71
CA PRO A 2 -14.32 -3.97 11.68
C PRO A 2 -13.10 -3.90 10.75
N THR A 3 -12.00 -4.51 11.17
CA THR A 3 -10.77 -4.61 10.38
C THR A 3 -10.54 -6.06 9.97
N GLY A 4 -9.73 -6.23 8.93
CA GLY A 4 -9.26 -7.55 8.54
C GLY A 4 -8.15 -7.48 7.53
N THR A 5 -7.70 -8.66 7.13
CA THR A 5 -6.60 -8.84 6.19
C THR A 5 -7.15 -9.45 4.92
N VAL A 6 -6.84 -8.84 3.78
CA VAL A 6 -7.23 -9.38 2.47
C VAL A 6 -6.54 -10.73 2.29
N LYS A 7 -7.29 -11.82 2.24
CA LYS A 7 -6.72 -13.15 1.99
C LYS A 7 -6.38 -13.31 0.52
N VAL A 8 -7.28 -12.87 -0.34
CA VAL A 8 -7.14 -12.92 -1.79
C VAL A 8 -7.92 -11.76 -2.41
N TRP A 9 -7.30 -11.10 -3.38
CA TRP A 9 -7.94 -10.08 -4.20
C TRP A 9 -7.58 -10.29 -5.67
N SER A 10 -8.58 -10.22 -6.54
CA SER A 10 -8.39 -10.23 -7.99
C SER A 10 -8.72 -8.86 -8.53
N GLY A 11 -7.70 -8.09 -8.92
CA GLY A 11 -7.89 -6.78 -9.57
C GLY A 11 -8.64 -6.88 -10.90
N SER A 12 -8.42 -7.96 -11.66
CA SER A 12 -9.08 -8.20 -12.95
C SER A 12 -10.58 -8.46 -12.80
N ARG A 13 -10.99 -9.24 -11.78
CA ARG A 13 -12.41 -9.51 -11.50
C ARG A 13 -13.05 -8.47 -10.59
N GLY A 14 -12.25 -7.71 -9.85
CA GLY A 14 -12.72 -6.76 -8.83
C GLY A 14 -13.44 -7.44 -7.67
N SER A 15 -13.01 -8.65 -7.30
CA SER A 15 -13.59 -9.42 -6.20
C SER A 15 -12.51 -10.11 -5.39
N GLY A 16 -12.83 -10.39 -4.13
CA GLY A 16 -11.89 -11.02 -3.21
C GLY A 16 -12.54 -11.48 -1.91
N TRP A 17 -11.68 -11.88 -0.98
CA TRP A 17 -12.05 -12.35 0.35
C TRP A 17 -11.17 -11.70 1.39
N ILE A 18 -11.80 -11.22 2.46
CA ILE A 18 -11.15 -10.60 3.60
C ILE A 18 -11.34 -11.52 4.80
N ARG A 19 -10.25 -11.76 5.54
CA ARG A 19 -10.29 -12.44 6.82
C ARG A 19 -10.49 -11.39 7.92
N PRO A 20 -11.66 -11.34 8.58
CA PRO A 20 -11.87 -10.45 9.71
C PRO A 20 -10.92 -10.80 10.86
N ASP A 21 -10.41 -9.78 11.55
CA ASP A 21 -9.58 -9.95 12.75
C ASP A 21 -10.37 -10.58 13.90
N ASN A 22 -11.69 -10.37 13.91
CA ASN A 22 -12.62 -10.91 14.90
C ASN A 22 -12.81 -12.45 14.85
N GLY A 23 -12.03 -13.16 14.02
CA GLY A 23 -11.98 -14.63 14.05
C GLY A 23 -13.18 -15.34 13.41
N GLY A 24 -13.86 -14.69 12.45
CA GLY A 24 -15.04 -15.23 11.76
C GLY A 24 -14.76 -15.84 10.37
N ASN A 25 -15.86 -16.14 9.66
CA ASN A 25 -15.82 -16.59 8.27
C ASN A 25 -15.20 -15.54 7.34
N LEU A 26 -14.62 -16.00 6.23
CA LEU A 26 -14.12 -15.11 5.17
C LEU A 26 -15.28 -14.27 4.65
N VAL A 27 -15.09 -12.96 4.63
CA VAL A 27 -16.08 -12.00 4.18
C VAL A 27 -15.82 -11.70 2.71
N TYR A 28 -16.84 -11.90 1.88
CA TYR A 28 -16.75 -11.61 0.46
C TYR A 28 -16.70 -10.09 0.23
N VAL A 29 -15.77 -9.65 -0.62
CA VAL A 29 -15.62 -8.24 -1.02
C VAL A 29 -15.76 -8.11 -2.54
N HIS A 30 -16.48 -7.07 -2.96
CA HIS A 30 -16.67 -6.71 -4.36
C HIS A 30 -16.27 -5.26 -4.57
N LYS A 31 -15.74 -4.92 -5.74
CA LYS A 31 -15.33 -3.56 -6.13
C LYS A 31 -16.46 -2.53 -5.95
N SER A 32 -17.72 -2.94 -6.06
CA SER A 32 -18.87 -2.05 -5.83
C SER A 32 -19.05 -1.63 -4.36
N GLY A 33 -18.50 -2.38 -3.41
CA GLY A 33 -18.52 -2.06 -1.98
C GLY A 33 -17.23 -1.39 -1.49
N VAL A 34 -16.26 -1.18 -2.38
CA VAL A 34 -15.04 -0.41 -2.11
C VAL A 34 -15.37 1.05 -2.36
N GLU A 35 -15.14 1.92 -1.37
CA GLU A 35 -15.33 3.35 -1.57
C GLU A 35 -14.30 3.87 -2.57
N ARG A 36 -14.79 4.40 -3.69
CA ARG A 36 -13.97 5.11 -4.68
C ARG A 36 -13.76 6.53 -4.18
N GLU A 37 -12.87 6.69 -3.20
CA GLU A 37 -12.58 8.03 -2.65
C GLU A 37 -11.76 8.86 -3.65
N ASP A 38 -10.95 8.23 -4.51
CA ASP A 38 -10.25 8.92 -5.62
C ASP A 38 -10.06 8.00 -6.85
N GLU A 39 -10.21 8.53 -8.07
CA GLU A 39 -9.92 7.81 -9.32
C GLU A 39 -8.45 7.35 -9.43
N ALA A 40 -7.51 8.12 -8.85
CA ALA A 40 -6.10 7.77 -8.79
C ALA A 40 -5.77 6.73 -7.71
N ARG A 41 -6.70 6.53 -6.76
CA ARG A 41 -6.60 5.63 -5.62
C ARG A 41 -7.74 4.63 -5.63
N ALA A 42 -8.18 4.22 -6.83
CA ALA A 42 -8.95 2.99 -7.03
C ALA A 42 -8.11 1.85 -6.46
N ALA A 43 -8.28 1.65 -5.15
CA ALA A 43 -7.32 1.02 -4.28
C ALA A 43 -7.00 -0.35 -4.85
N ARG A 44 -5.75 -0.49 -5.29
CA ARG A 44 -5.12 -1.75 -5.62
C ARG A 44 -5.02 -2.51 -4.29
N LEU A 45 -6.13 -3.13 -3.87
CA LEU A 45 -6.13 -4.01 -2.72
C LEU A 45 -5.15 -5.13 -3.01
N GLU A 46 -4.24 -5.40 -2.08
CA GLU A 46 -3.26 -6.46 -2.23
C GLU A 46 -3.55 -7.57 -1.23
N ALA A 47 -3.27 -8.82 -1.63
CA ALA A 47 -3.35 -9.94 -0.71
C ALA A 47 -2.32 -9.75 0.41
N GLY A 48 -2.75 -9.92 1.66
CA GLY A 48 -1.94 -9.63 2.85
C GLY A 48 -2.08 -8.20 3.37
N GLN A 49 -2.73 -7.30 2.65
CA GLN A 49 -2.93 -5.92 3.11
C GLN A 49 -4.03 -5.84 4.18
N ARG A 50 -3.81 -4.99 5.18
CA ARG A 50 -4.81 -4.65 6.19
C ARG A 50 -5.81 -3.63 5.64
N VAL A 51 -7.09 -3.91 5.86
CA VAL A 51 -8.20 -3.11 5.37
C VAL A 51 -9.23 -2.93 6.46
N GLU A 52 -9.86 -1.76 6.46
CA GLU A 52 -11.05 -1.47 7.22
C GLU A 52 -12.26 -1.69 6.33
N PHE A 53 -13.28 -2.35 6.87
CA PHE A 53 -14.51 -2.60 6.15
C PHE A 53 -15.68 -2.65 7.12
N GLN A 54 -16.89 -2.69 6.59
CA GLN A 54 -18.09 -2.95 7.38
C GLN A 54 -18.78 -4.20 6.85
N ILE A 55 -19.29 -5.03 7.76
CA ILE A 55 -20.07 -6.21 7.37
C ILE A 55 -21.51 -5.73 7.13
N GLY A 56 -21.91 -5.66 5.87
CA GLY A 56 -23.29 -5.38 5.48
C GLY A 56 -24.07 -6.68 5.29
N GLN A 57 -25.30 -6.72 5.80
CA GLN A 57 -26.25 -7.81 5.54
C GLN A 57 -26.84 -7.60 4.14
N ARG A 58 -26.45 -8.43 3.16
CA ARG A 58 -27.02 -8.40 1.80
C ARG A 58 -28.09 -9.50 1.69
N PRO A 59 -29.03 -9.41 0.72
CA PRO A 59 -29.93 -10.51 0.42
C PRO A 59 -29.20 -11.83 0.07
N LYS A 60 -27.91 -11.76 -0.29
CA LYS A 60 -27.05 -12.90 -0.64
C LYS A 60 -26.03 -13.28 0.46
N GLY A 61 -26.22 -12.77 1.69
CA GLY A 61 -25.36 -13.05 2.84
C GLY A 61 -24.49 -11.87 3.29
N ALA A 62 -23.67 -12.12 4.32
CA ALA A 62 -22.76 -11.13 4.88
C ALA A 62 -21.66 -10.78 3.88
N ALA A 63 -21.47 -9.49 3.57
CA ALA A 63 -20.32 -9.10 2.76
C ALA A 63 -19.88 -7.65 2.97
N ALA A 64 -18.62 -7.39 2.58
CA ALA A 64 -17.90 -6.19 2.95
C ALA A 64 -18.37 -4.94 2.16
N ILE A 65 -18.76 -3.90 2.87
CA ILE A 65 -19.11 -2.57 2.34
C ILE A 65 -18.20 -1.51 2.97
N ASN A 66 -18.10 -0.34 2.33
CA ASN A 66 -17.22 0.76 2.75
C ASN A 66 -15.78 0.28 3.01
N VAL A 67 -15.25 -0.51 2.07
CA VAL A 67 -13.90 -1.07 2.21
C VAL A 67 -12.87 0.01 1.93
N ARG A 68 -11.98 0.24 2.90
CA ARG A 68 -10.92 1.24 2.87
C ARG A 68 -9.56 0.59 3.22
N PRO A 69 -8.50 0.84 2.45
CA PRO A 69 -7.16 0.39 2.83
C PRO A 69 -6.67 1.18 4.05
N SER A 70 -6.25 0.50 5.12
CA SER A 70 -5.71 1.14 6.33
C SER A 70 -4.24 1.54 6.13
N THR A 71 -3.93 2.15 4.98
CA THR A 71 -2.54 2.39 4.56
C THR A 71 -1.82 3.29 5.57
N SER A 72 -0.82 2.73 6.23
CA SER A 72 0.45 3.42 6.39
C SER A 72 1.20 3.16 5.07
N PRO A 73 1.60 4.19 4.32
CA PRO A 73 2.20 4.01 3.01
C PRO A 73 3.60 3.42 3.16
N ALA A 74 3.72 2.08 3.09
CA ALA A 74 4.97 1.49 2.65
C ALA A 74 5.15 1.87 1.17
N PRO A 75 6.28 2.46 0.77
CA PRO A 75 6.49 2.91 -0.60
C PRO A 75 6.31 1.74 -1.57
N PRO A 76 5.75 2.00 -2.77
CA PRO A 76 5.36 0.96 -3.69
C PRO A 76 6.57 0.11 -4.03
N SER A 77 6.56 -1.15 -3.59
CA SER A 77 7.51 -2.19 -4.00
C SER A 77 7.21 -2.65 -5.42
N ARG A 78 7.10 -1.68 -6.34
CA ARG A 78 7.22 -1.89 -7.76
C ARG A 78 8.49 -1.18 -8.21
N VAL A 79 9.61 -1.81 -7.90
CA VAL A 79 10.77 -1.80 -8.80
C VAL A 79 10.27 -2.34 -10.14
N ASP A 80 9.68 -1.45 -10.93
CA ASP A 80 9.48 -1.67 -12.34
C ASP A 80 10.89 -1.82 -12.93
N ARG A 81 11.16 -2.95 -13.58
CA ARG A 81 12.49 -3.31 -14.11
C ARG A 81 12.97 -2.34 -15.21
N ASN A 82 12.23 -1.26 -15.49
CA ASN A 82 12.53 -0.29 -16.55
C ASN A 82 12.65 1.17 -16.07
N GLN A 83 13.11 1.42 -14.84
CA GLN A 83 13.45 2.77 -14.37
C GLN A 83 14.94 2.81 -13.97
N PRO A 84 15.80 3.62 -14.61
CA PRO A 84 17.17 3.81 -14.14
C PRO A 84 17.13 4.44 -12.74
N ALA A 85 17.94 3.90 -11.83
CA ALA A 85 18.02 4.32 -10.43
C ALA A 85 18.14 5.84 -10.29
N ALA A 86 17.41 6.42 -9.33
CA ALA A 86 17.50 7.82 -8.98
C ALA A 86 18.98 8.23 -8.72
N PRO A 87 19.39 9.45 -9.11
CA PRO A 87 20.75 9.91 -8.88
C PRO A 87 21.01 10.01 -7.38
N THR A 88 22.12 9.42 -6.94
CA THR A 88 22.68 9.56 -5.59
C THR A 88 22.74 11.05 -5.22
N PRO A 89 22.30 11.47 -4.03
CA PRO A 89 22.54 12.85 -3.60
C PRO A 89 24.07 13.05 -3.50
N PRO A 90 24.63 14.14 -4.03
CA PRO A 90 26.03 14.45 -3.77
C PRO A 90 26.18 14.68 -2.26
N ALA A 91 27.17 14.01 -1.66
CA ALA A 91 27.52 14.19 -0.27
C ALA A 91 27.72 15.69 0.03
N PRO A 92 27.31 16.19 1.21
CA PRO A 92 27.68 17.53 1.62
C PRO A 92 29.20 17.57 1.78
N ALA A 93 29.87 18.35 0.93
CA ALA A 93 31.29 18.62 1.06
C ALA A 93 31.56 19.14 2.47
N SER A 94 32.23 18.33 3.29
CA SER A 94 32.76 18.76 4.56
C SER A 94 33.89 19.75 4.28
N PRO A 95 34.03 20.83 5.08
CA PRO A 95 34.88 21.97 4.74
C PRO A 95 36.35 21.56 4.70
N GLU A 96 37.06 21.98 3.63
CA GLU A 96 38.53 21.92 3.55
C GLU A 96 39.13 22.68 4.74
N PRO A 97 39.96 22.05 5.59
CA PRO A 97 40.87 22.80 6.44
C PRO A 97 41.99 23.36 5.57
N ASP A 98 42.06 24.68 5.50
CA ASP A 98 43.25 25.46 5.16
C ASP A 98 44.42 24.99 6.03
N GLU A 99 45.55 24.60 5.45
CA GLU A 99 46.89 24.80 6.05
C GLU A 99 48.03 24.51 5.04
N GLU A 100 48.54 25.61 4.49
CA GLU A 100 49.95 26.01 4.44
C GLU A 100 51.11 24.99 4.23
N ALA A 101 51.98 25.40 3.30
CA ALA A 101 53.45 25.45 3.43
C ALA A 101 54.33 24.38 2.76
N THR A 102 55.23 24.92 1.93
CA THR A 102 56.66 24.60 1.77
C THR A 102 57.13 24.04 0.42
N ALA A 103 58.07 24.81 -0.11
CA ALA A 103 58.85 24.69 -1.33
C ALA A 103 59.81 23.48 -1.37
N GLY A 104 60.24 23.15 -2.59
CA GLY A 104 61.66 22.95 -2.86
C GLY A 104 62.11 21.56 -3.24
N SER A 105 62.30 21.32 -4.54
CA SER A 105 63.60 21.01 -5.19
C SER A 105 63.39 20.68 -6.66
#